data_AF-A0A0F9MSC6-F1
#
_entry.id   AF-A0A0F9MSC6-F1
#
_cell.length_a   1.000
_cell.length_b   1.000
_cell.length_c   1.000
_cell.angle_alpha   90.00
_cell.angle_beta   90.00
_cell.angle_gamma   90.00
#
_symmetry.space_group_name_H-M   'P 1'
#
loop_
_entity.id
_entity.type
_entity.pdbx_description
1 polymer ?
#
loop_
_entity_poly.entity_id
_entity_poly.type
_entity_poly.pdbx_seq_one_letter_code
_entity_poly.pdbx_strand_id
1 'polypeptide(L)'
;ANLIWELVYPQESDAVDMTYFSDQAAYFLKYAESFNLTVPNRIVVFAGNPEDLTPWPEPVIVAQTAAYTGNYDEVLEPHTAPLITSQADADNRADAILTRYNANRLAGYAVVHHDAQVELFDKPQFLDVRDV
;
A
#
# COMPACT_ATOMS: atom_id res chain seq x y z
N ALA A 1 8.22 21.73 -30.91
CA ALA A 1 8.70 21.54 -29.53
C ALA A 1 8.38 20.11 -29.14
N ASN A 2 9.39 19.29 -28.84
CA ASN A 2 9.15 17.95 -28.30
C ASN A 2 8.78 18.11 -26.83
N LEU A 3 7.55 17.79 -26.47
CA LEU A 3 7.14 17.62 -25.08
C LEU A 3 7.75 16.31 -24.61
N ILE A 4 8.77 16.42 -23.76
CA ILE A 4 9.35 15.28 -23.03
C ILE A 4 8.48 15.14 -21.78
N TRP A 5 7.79 14.02 -21.66
CA TRP A 5 7.03 13.68 -20.47
C TRP A 5 7.92 12.82 -19.58
N GLU A 6 8.05 13.20 -18.31
CA GLU A 6 8.72 12.41 -17.29
C GLU A 6 7.66 11.71 -16.45
N LEU A 7 7.82 10.41 -16.25
CA LEU A 7 6.96 9.62 -15.39
C LEU A 7 7.68 9.45 -14.05
N VAL A 8 7.27 10.22 -13.06
CA VAL A 8 7.79 10.14 -11.69
C VAL A 8 6.87 9.23 -10.89
N TYR A 9 7.46 8.24 -10.22
CA TYR A 9 6.75 7.37 -9.28
C TYR A 9 7.17 7.75 -7.86
N PRO A 10 6.22 7.93 -6.92
CA PRO A 10 6.56 8.27 -5.54
C PRO A 10 7.43 7.19 -4.91
N GLN A 11 8.55 7.60 -4.32
CA GLN A 11 9.47 6.76 -3.56
C GLN A 11 9.29 7.00 -2.05
N GLU A 12 9.56 6.00 -1.23
CA GLU A 12 9.47 6.14 0.22
C GLU A 12 10.42 7.23 0.76
N SER A 13 11.55 7.44 0.08
CA SER A 13 12.56 8.46 0.40
C SER A 13 12.21 9.86 -0.08
N ASP A 14 11.10 10.05 -0.78
CA ASP A 14 10.73 11.36 -1.28
C ASP A 14 10.40 12.31 -0.12
N ALA A 15 10.88 13.55 -0.28
CA ALA A 15 10.65 14.62 0.67
C ALA A 15 9.15 14.94 0.76
N VAL A 16 8.76 15.61 1.84
CA VAL A 16 7.43 16.20 1.93
C VAL A 16 7.38 17.37 0.95
N ASP A 17 6.45 17.33 -0.01
CA ASP A 17 6.31 18.39 -1.01
C ASP A 17 5.57 19.60 -0.43
N MET A 18 4.58 19.34 0.43
CA MET A 18 3.67 20.36 0.95
C MET A 18 3.23 20.03 2.38
N THR A 19 3.04 21.05 3.20
CA THR A 19 2.57 20.90 4.58
C THR A 19 1.34 21.77 4.83
N TYR A 20 0.28 21.15 5.34
CA TYR A 20 -0.94 21.82 5.78
C TYR A 20 -1.07 21.77 7.30
N PHE A 21 -1.50 22.86 7.91
CA PHE A 21 -1.63 23.01 9.35
C PHE A 21 -3.08 23.27 9.77
N SER A 22 -3.40 22.99 11.03
CA SER A 22 -4.73 23.32 11.57
C SER A 22 -4.84 24.74 12.13
N ASP A 23 -3.72 25.38 12.46
CA ASP A 23 -3.64 26.67 13.16
C ASP A 23 -2.97 27.78 12.34
N GLN A 24 -2.29 27.45 11.24
CA GLN A 24 -1.61 28.40 10.36
C GLN A 24 -1.75 28.05 8.87
N ALA A 25 -1.43 29.02 8.00
CA ALA A 25 -1.42 28.80 6.56
C ALA A 25 -0.24 27.88 6.15
N ALA A 26 -0.40 26.95 5.23
CA ALA A 26 -1.63 26.61 4.50
C ALA A 26 -2.60 25.79 5.38
N TYR A 27 -3.85 26.22 5.48
CA TYR A 27 -4.84 25.61 6.39
C TYR A 27 -5.53 24.40 5.77
N PHE A 28 -5.87 23.41 6.61
CA PHE A 28 -6.91 22.43 6.29
C PHE A 28 -8.19 22.67 7.13
N LEU A 29 -9.34 22.52 6.48
CA LEU A 29 -10.66 22.70 7.07
C LEU A 29 -11.12 21.46 7.84
N LYS A 30 -10.74 20.29 7.34
CA LYS A 30 -11.07 19.01 7.94
C LYS A 30 -9.96 18.02 7.67
N TYR A 31 -9.63 17.22 8.67
CA TYR A 31 -8.79 16.05 8.56
C TYR A 31 -9.48 14.93 9.31
N ALA A 32 -9.60 13.77 8.68
CA ALA A 32 -10.14 12.59 9.31
C ALA A 32 -9.34 11.39 8.83
N GLU A 33 -8.93 10.56 9.78
CA GLU A 33 -8.12 9.38 9.55
C GLU A 33 -8.68 8.24 10.39
N SER A 34 -8.75 7.07 9.78
CA SER A 34 -9.20 5.85 10.40
C SER A 34 -8.15 4.78 10.19
N PHE A 35 -7.83 4.07 11.28
CA PHE A 35 -6.88 2.97 11.24
C PHE A 35 -7.61 1.63 11.29
N ASN A 36 -7.43 0.82 10.25
CA ASN A 36 -7.94 -0.54 10.23
C ASN A 36 -7.00 -1.45 11.02
N LEU A 37 -7.45 -1.91 12.18
CA LEU A 37 -6.67 -2.81 13.05
C LEU A 37 -6.59 -4.24 12.51
N THR A 38 -7.57 -4.65 11.71
CA THR A 38 -7.77 -6.05 11.28
C THR A 38 -7.34 -6.27 9.82
N VAL A 39 -6.17 -5.77 9.47
CA VAL A 39 -5.59 -6.01 8.13
C VAL A 39 -4.58 -7.16 8.23
N PRO A 40 -4.67 -8.18 7.35
CA PRO A 40 -3.69 -9.26 7.31
C PRO A 40 -2.26 -8.74 7.17
N ASN A 41 -1.36 -9.31 7.96
CA ASN A 41 0.03 -8.88 8.08
C ASN A 41 1.01 -9.96 7.60
N ARG A 42 0.50 -11.08 7.09
CA ARG A 42 1.25 -12.10 6.37
C ARG A 42 0.43 -12.70 5.23
N ILE A 43 1.05 -12.79 4.06
CA ILE A 43 0.39 -13.28 2.84
C ILE A 43 1.07 -14.57 2.39
N VAL A 44 0.25 -15.57 2.04
CA VAL A 44 0.70 -16.81 1.41
C VAL A 44 0.08 -16.91 0.02
N VAL A 45 0.89 -17.11 -1.00
CA VAL A 45 0.43 -17.28 -2.37
C VAL A 45 0.75 -18.70 -2.83
N PHE A 46 -0.29 -19.42 -3.23
CA PHE A 46 -0.19 -20.71 -3.89
C PHE A 46 -0.26 -20.48 -5.41
N ALA A 47 0.70 -21.00 -6.17
CA ALA A 47 0.83 -20.78 -7.61
C ALA A 47 1.12 -22.08 -8.39
N GLY A 48 1.09 -22.01 -9.73
CA GLY A 48 1.46 -23.14 -10.60
C GLY A 48 0.32 -24.10 -10.96
N ASN A 49 -0.94 -23.67 -10.91
CA ASN A 49 -2.08 -24.50 -11.33
C ASN A 49 -2.94 -23.84 -12.43
N PRO A 50 -2.39 -23.59 -13.64
CA PRO A 50 -3.10 -22.87 -14.70
C PRO A 50 -4.32 -23.63 -15.25
N GLU A 51 -4.34 -24.96 -15.09
CA GLU A 51 -5.41 -25.84 -15.56
C GLU A 51 -6.47 -26.14 -14.48
N ASP A 52 -6.38 -25.49 -13.30
CA ASP A 52 -7.28 -25.69 -12.16
C ASP A 52 -7.47 -27.17 -11.77
N LEU A 53 -6.38 -27.94 -11.84
CA LEU A 53 -6.37 -29.37 -11.54
C LEU A 53 -6.66 -29.64 -10.06
N THR A 54 -7.36 -30.75 -9.80
CA THR A 54 -7.61 -31.29 -8.45
C THR A 54 -7.27 -32.78 -8.44
N PRO A 55 -6.28 -33.24 -7.64
CA PRO A 55 -5.42 -32.46 -6.75
C PRO A 55 -4.50 -31.50 -7.51
N TRP A 56 -3.98 -30.49 -6.81
CA TRP A 56 -3.00 -29.57 -7.39
C TRP A 56 -1.76 -30.33 -7.88
N PRO A 57 -1.14 -29.87 -8.99
CA PRO A 57 0.07 -30.50 -9.50
C PRO A 57 1.23 -30.29 -8.50
N GLU A 58 1.97 -31.37 -8.24
CA GLU A 58 3.18 -31.33 -7.41
C GLU A 58 4.43 -31.13 -8.30
N PRO A 59 5.40 -30.29 -7.87
CA PRO A 59 5.42 -29.51 -6.64
C PRO A 59 4.56 -28.24 -6.73
N VAL A 60 3.86 -27.92 -5.64
CA VAL A 60 3.14 -26.64 -5.50
C VAL A 60 4.12 -25.49 -5.30
N ILE A 61 4.00 -24.43 -6.09
CA ILE A 61 4.74 -23.18 -5.86
C ILE A 61 4.07 -22.46 -4.68
N VAL A 62 4.81 -22.24 -3.60
CA VAL A 62 4.33 -21.54 -2.40
C VAL A 62 5.25 -20.37 -2.13
N ALA A 63 4.69 -19.17 -2.16
CA ALA A 63 5.35 -17.93 -1.76
C ALA A 63 4.77 -17.45 -0.43
N GLN A 64 5.62 -16.91 0.43
CA GLN A 64 5.21 -16.32 1.71
C GLN A 64 5.95 -15.02 1.93
N THR A 65 5.25 -14.00 2.41
CA THR A 65 5.89 -12.78 2.88
C THR A 65 6.71 -13.05 4.13
N ALA A 66 7.63 -12.14 4.46
CA ALA A 66 8.40 -12.21 5.70
C ALA A 66 7.49 -12.35 6.94
N ALA A 67 8.01 -13.03 7.97
CA ALA A 67 7.30 -13.20 9.23
C ALA A 67 7.00 -11.83 9.86
N TYR A 68 5.80 -11.68 10.42
CA TYR A 68 5.42 -10.43 11.07
C TYR A 68 6.22 -10.22 12.37
N THR A 69 6.86 -9.06 12.52
CA THR A 69 7.70 -8.72 13.70
C THR A 69 7.10 -7.64 14.60
N GLY A 70 5.81 -7.31 14.42
CA GLY A 70 5.18 -6.24 15.18
C GLY A 70 4.60 -6.69 16.53
N ASN A 71 3.97 -5.74 17.23
CA ASN A 71 3.44 -5.93 18.58
C ASN A 71 2.08 -6.66 18.64
N TYR A 72 1.52 -7.05 17.49
CA TYR A 72 0.20 -7.69 17.38
C TYR A 72 0.32 -9.13 16.89
N ASP A 73 -0.78 -9.86 16.96
CA ASP A 73 -0.84 -11.23 16.45
C ASP A 73 -0.65 -11.27 14.93
N GLU A 74 -0.02 -12.34 14.47
CA GLU A 74 0.16 -12.62 13.05
C GLU A 74 -1.17 -13.15 12.45
N VAL A 75 -1.67 -12.45 11.43
CA VAL A 75 -2.89 -12.78 10.68
C VAL A 75 -2.48 -13.14 9.26
N LEU A 76 -2.55 -14.44 8.97
CA LEU A 76 -2.18 -15.02 7.69
C LEU A 76 -3.38 -15.09 6.75
N GLU A 77 -3.22 -14.59 5.52
CA GLU A 77 -4.21 -14.72 4.46
C GLU A 77 -3.67 -15.53 3.26
N PRO A 78 -4.33 -16.63 2.87
CA PRO A 78 -3.96 -17.40 1.69
C PRO A 78 -4.61 -16.86 0.40
N HIS A 79 -3.84 -16.82 -0.68
CA HIS A 79 -4.30 -16.47 -2.03
C HIS A 79 -3.86 -17.52 -3.04
N THR A 80 -4.61 -17.65 -4.13
CA THR A 80 -4.26 -18.48 -5.27
C THR A 80 -3.88 -17.62 -6.48
N ALA A 81 -2.81 -18.00 -7.18
CA ALA A 81 -2.30 -17.35 -8.38
C ALA A 81 -1.98 -18.42 -9.44
N PRO A 82 -2.99 -19.06 -10.04
CA PRO A 82 -2.81 -20.24 -10.89
C PRO A 82 -1.95 -19.99 -12.14
N LEU A 83 -1.98 -18.77 -12.69
CA LEU A 83 -1.24 -18.39 -13.90
C LEU A 83 0.25 -18.08 -13.65
N ILE A 84 0.66 -17.94 -12.39
CA ILE A 84 2.06 -17.72 -12.04
C ILE A 84 2.78 -19.06 -12.06
N THR A 85 3.85 -19.15 -12.84
CA THR A 85 4.63 -20.38 -13.04
C THR A 85 6.06 -20.29 -12.51
N SER A 86 6.46 -19.14 -11.97
CA SER A 86 7.79 -18.93 -11.39
C SER A 86 7.68 -18.59 -9.89
N GLN A 87 8.65 -19.04 -9.10
CA GLN A 87 8.72 -18.72 -7.66
C GLN A 87 8.89 -17.20 -7.45
N ALA A 88 9.77 -16.57 -8.22
CA ALA A 88 10.04 -15.13 -8.10
C ALA A 88 8.78 -14.28 -8.34
N ASP A 89 7.95 -14.64 -9.32
CA ASP A 89 6.69 -13.92 -9.58
C ASP A 89 5.66 -14.19 -8.47
N ALA A 90 5.67 -15.37 -7.86
CA ALA A 90 4.81 -15.70 -6.73
C ALA A 90 5.21 -14.90 -5.48
N ASP A 91 6.52 -14.75 -5.23
CA ASP A 91 7.07 -13.93 -4.15
C ASP A 91 6.70 -12.44 -4.36
N ASN A 92 6.95 -11.91 -5.56
CA ASN A 92 6.55 -10.55 -5.94
C ASN A 92 5.03 -10.32 -5.77
N ARG A 93 4.22 -11.35 -6.07
CA ARG A 93 2.76 -11.27 -5.89
C ARG A 93 2.38 -11.20 -4.41
N ALA A 94 3.01 -12.01 -3.56
CA ALA A 94 2.76 -11.99 -2.12
C ALA A 94 3.11 -10.63 -1.51
N ASP A 95 4.26 -10.07 -1.88
CA ASP A 95 4.72 -8.76 -1.42
C ASP A 95 3.83 -7.61 -1.94
N ALA A 96 3.38 -7.67 -3.20
CA ALA A 96 2.48 -6.67 -3.76
C ALA A 96 1.11 -6.65 -3.05
N ILE A 97 0.58 -7.83 -2.70
CA ILE A 97 -0.68 -7.94 -1.94
C ILE A 97 -0.50 -7.35 -0.54
N LEU A 98 0.59 -7.71 0.16
CA LEU A 98 0.87 -7.16 1.48
C LEU A 98 1.05 -5.64 1.46
N THR A 99 1.75 -5.11 0.46
CA THR A 99 1.93 -3.67 0.26
C THR A 99 0.59 -2.97 0.09
N ARG A 100 -0.31 -3.53 -0.72
CA ARG A 100 -1.67 -3.00 -0.90
C ARG A 100 -2.46 -3.01 0.42
N TYR A 101 -2.35 -4.08 1.19
CA TYR A 101 -3.01 -4.16 2.49
C TYR A 101 -2.48 -3.11 3.47
N ASN A 102 -1.17 -2.93 3.53
CA ASN A 102 -0.54 -1.88 4.34
C ASN A 102 -0.97 -0.47 3.90
N ALA A 103 -1.10 -0.22 2.59
CA ALA A 103 -1.61 1.05 2.09
C ALA A 103 -3.07 1.32 2.50
N ASN A 104 -3.91 0.27 2.58
CA ASN A 104 -5.31 0.38 3.02
C ASN A 104 -5.47 0.39 4.56
N ARG A 105 -4.38 0.20 5.30
CA ARG A 105 -4.41 0.21 6.77
C ARG A 105 -4.77 1.59 7.31
N LEU A 106 -4.31 2.62 6.61
CA LEU A 106 -4.54 4.01 6.93
C LEU A 106 -5.43 4.59 5.83
N ALA A 107 -6.69 4.84 6.16
CA ALA A 107 -7.62 5.50 5.26
C ALA A 107 -8.01 6.84 5.84
N GLY A 108 -7.98 7.89 5.04
CA GLY A 108 -8.30 9.22 5.49
C GLY A 108 -8.59 10.18 4.36
N TYR A 109 -9.02 11.38 4.72
CA TYR A 109 -9.13 12.49 3.81
C TYR A 109 -8.88 13.81 4.53
N ALA A 110 -8.37 14.77 3.77
CA ALA A 110 -8.30 16.15 4.16
C ALA A 110 -9.15 17.01 3.23
N VAL A 111 -9.71 18.08 3.77
CA VAL A 111 -10.36 19.13 2.98
C VAL A 111 -9.51 20.38 3.16
N VAL A 112 -8.94 20.88 2.08
CA VAL A 112 -8.14 22.11 2.03
C VAL A 112 -8.82 23.15 1.16
N HIS A 113 -8.43 24.41 1.30
CA HIS A 113 -8.77 25.40 0.28
C HIS A 113 -8.13 25.02 -1.05
N HIS A 114 -8.75 25.42 -2.17
CA HIS A 114 -8.21 25.10 -3.48
C HIS A 114 -6.76 25.57 -3.59
N ASP A 115 -5.89 24.61 -3.84
CA ASP A 115 -4.47 24.79 -4.05
C ASP A 115 -4.15 24.19 -5.43
N ALA A 116 -3.58 25.02 -6.30
CA ALA A 116 -3.28 24.63 -7.68
C ALA A 116 -1.94 23.88 -7.79
N GLN A 117 -1.20 23.75 -6.69
CA GLN A 117 0.10 23.08 -6.66
C GLN A 117 -0.01 21.58 -6.36
N VAL A 118 -1.13 21.12 -5.81
CA VAL A 118 -1.31 19.72 -5.37
C VAL A 118 -1.51 18.81 -6.58
N GLU A 119 -0.60 17.86 -6.75
CA GLU A 119 -0.66 16.81 -7.75
C GLU A 119 -1.00 15.43 -7.15
N LEU A 120 -1.38 14.47 -8.00
CA LEU A 120 -1.86 13.14 -7.58
C LEU A 120 -0.80 12.32 -6.83
N PHE A 121 0.48 12.58 -7.09
CA PHE A 121 1.61 11.82 -6.55
C PHE A 121 2.41 12.60 -5.49
N ASP A 122 1.98 13.81 -5.15
CA ASP A 122 2.62 14.59 -4.10
C ASP A 122 2.43 13.90 -2.75
N LYS A 123 3.39 14.15 -1.86
CA LYS A 123 3.37 13.68 -0.47
C LYS A 123 3.01 14.84 0.47
N PRO A 124 1.71 15.12 0.68
CA PRO A 124 1.29 16.15 1.62
C PRO A 124 1.45 15.67 3.07
N GLN A 125 1.91 16.56 3.93
CA GLN A 125 1.94 16.37 5.38
C GLN A 125 0.82 17.21 6.03
N PHE A 126 0.02 16.57 6.88
CA PHE A 126 -1.01 17.25 7.67
C PHE A 126 -0.59 17.30 9.14
N LEU A 127 -0.49 18.51 9.69
CA LEU A 127 -0.13 18.74 11.09
C LEU A 127 -1.33 19.34 11.83
N ASP A 128 -2.00 18.50 12.63
CA ASP A 128 -3.07 18.96 13.51
C ASP A 128 -2.57 19.18 14.93
N VAL A 129 -2.52 20.44 15.37
CA VAL A 129 -2.16 20.81 16.76
C VAL A 129 -3.39 20.97 17.68
N ARG A 130 -4.60 20.69 17.21
CA ARG A 130 -5.83 20.81 18.02
C ARG A 130 -6.11 19.60 18.91
N ASP A 131 -5.39 18.49 18.68
CA ASP A 131 -5.56 17.22 19.40
C ASP A 131 -4.39 16.94 20.37
N VAL A 132 -3.76 18.01 20.89
CA VAL A 132 -2.77 17.94 21.99
C VAL A 132 -3.46 18.07 23.35
#